data_AF-H1CZM1-F1
#
_entry.id   AF-H1CZM1-F1
#
_cell.length_a   1.000
_cell.length_b   1.000
_cell.length_c   1.000
_cell.angle_alpha   90.00
_cell.angle_beta   90.00
_cell.angle_gamma   90.00
#
_symmetry.space_group_name_H-M   'P 1'
#
loop_
_entity.id
_entity.type
_entity.pdbx_description
1 polymer ?
#
loop_
_entity_poly.entity_id
_entity_poly.type
_entity_poly.pdbx_seq_one_letter_code
_entity_poly.pdbx_strand_id
1 'polypeptide(L)'
;MDNLIDQLAVIRVQLDELEKEIRGMMTQKEEEKPPVTMADVRRLMAEKWNLGKKDEVRSLLAAYGAQKLTDVLPEHYEELAEKIEAL
;
A
#
# COMPACT_ATOMS: atom_id res chain seq x y z
N MET A 1 -21.36 48.06 -14.39
CA MET A 1 -21.41 46.66 -14.86
C MET A 1 -20.26 45.86 -14.21
N ASP A 2 -19.82 46.28 -13.03
CA ASP A 2 -18.52 45.89 -12.47
C ASP A 2 -18.63 44.70 -11.50
N ASN A 3 -19.80 44.54 -10.89
CA ASN A 3 -20.11 43.48 -9.93
C ASN A 3 -19.88 42.07 -10.49
N LEU A 4 -20.21 41.83 -11.77
CA LEU A 4 -20.08 40.50 -12.36
C LEU A 4 -18.62 40.12 -12.66
N ILE A 5 -17.77 41.10 -13.00
CA ILE A 5 -16.34 40.88 -13.25
C ILE A 5 -15.62 40.62 -11.93
N ASP A 6 -15.98 41.38 -10.89
CA ASP A 6 -15.45 41.18 -9.52
C ASP A 6 -15.88 39.82 -8.96
N GLN A 7 -17.14 39.41 -9.18
CA GLN A 7 -17.63 38.08 -8.79
C GLN A 7 -16.87 36.94 -9.50
N LEU A 8 -16.57 37.08 -10.78
CA LEU A 8 -15.77 36.08 -11.51
C LEU A 8 -14.33 35.99 -10.99
N ALA A 9 -13.71 37.11 -10.59
CA ALA A 9 -12.38 37.12 -10.00
C ALA A 9 -12.36 36.40 -8.64
N VAL A 10 -13.38 36.62 -7.81
CA VAL A 10 -13.52 35.94 -6.51
C VAL A 10 -13.70 34.43 -6.69
N ILE A 11 -14.55 34.00 -7.63
CA ILE A 11 -14.79 32.57 -7.89
C ILE A 11 -13.51 31.88 -8.36
N ARG A 12 -12.69 32.56 -9.18
CA ARG A 12 -11.41 32.00 -9.64
C ARG A 12 -10.44 31.75 -8.50
N VAL A 13 -10.32 32.70 -7.56
CA VAL A 13 -9.45 32.55 -6.38
C VAL A 13 -9.94 31.40 -5.48
N GLN A 14 -11.26 31.28 -5.31
CA GLN A 14 -11.85 30.18 -4.53
C GLN A 14 -11.63 28.81 -5.18
N LEU A 15 -11.65 28.73 -6.52
CA LEU A 15 -11.30 27.50 -7.24
C LEU A 15 -9.84 27.13 -7.04
N ASP A 16 -8.92 28.09 -7.13
CA ASP A 16 -7.49 27.85 -6.89
C ASP A 16 -7.22 27.39 -5.44
N GLU A 17 -7.95 27.92 -4.46
CA GLU A 17 -7.88 27.51 -3.05
C GLU A 17 -8.42 26.09 -2.83
N LEU A 18 -9.58 25.76 -3.43
CA LEU A 18 -10.15 24.41 -3.37
C LEU A 18 -9.26 23.38 -4.06
N GLU A 19 -8.65 23.71 -5.20
CA GLU A 19 -7.69 22.84 -5.88
C GLU A 19 -6.45 22.59 -5.00
N LYS A 20 -5.99 23.60 -4.28
CA LYS A 20 -4.85 23.49 -3.36
C LYS A 20 -5.18 22.65 -2.12
N GLU A 21 -6.39 22.78 -1.58
CA GLU A 21 -6.88 21.93 -0.48
C GLU A 21 -7.05 20.48 -0.93
N ILE A 22 -7.65 20.24 -2.10
CA ILE A 22 -7.82 18.89 -2.66
C ILE A 22 -6.43 18.27 -2.91
N ARG A 23 -5.49 19.01 -3.47
CA ARG A 23 -4.11 18.52 -3.67
C ARG A 23 -3.38 18.25 -2.36
N GLY A 24 -3.61 19.05 -1.32
CA GLY A 24 -3.10 18.82 0.03
C GLY A 24 -3.70 17.58 0.68
N MET A 25 -4.99 17.32 0.48
CA MET A 25 -5.67 16.11 0.96
C MET A 25 -5.27 14.85 0.19
N MET A 26 -5.04 14.94 -1.13
CA MET A 26 -4.63 13.78 -1.93
C MET A 26 -3.17 13.37 -1.67
N THR A 27 -2.27 14.32 -1.43
CA THR A 27 -0.87 14.02 -1.07
C THR A 27 -0.73 13.40 0.33
N GLN A 28 -1.68 13.61 1.24
CA GLN A 28 -1.72 12.95 2.55
C GLN A 28 -2.30 11.53 2.52
N LYS A 29 -2.93 11.14 1.41
CA LYS A 29 -3.58 9.83 1.26
C LYS A 29 -2.74 8.81 0.47
N GLU A 30 -1.52 9.18 0.07
CA GLU A 30 -0.68 8.36 -0.82
C GLU A 30 0.26 7.37 -0.10
N GLU A 31 0.30 7.29 1.24
CA GLU A 31 1.25 6.39 1.93
C GLU A 31 0.63 5.37 2.88
N GLU A 32 -0.66 5.09 2.76
CA GLU A 32 -1.22 3.85 3.30
C GLU A 32 -1.59 2.93 2.15
N LYS A 33 -0.58 2.40 1.45
CA LYS A 33 -0.77 1.08 0.84
C LYS A 33 -1.36 0.20 1.96
N PRO A 34 -2.51 -0.45 1.76
CA PRO A 34 -3.05 -1.32 2.79
C PRO A 34 -1.91 -2.28 3.18
N PRO A 35 -1.48 -2.27 4.45
CA PRO A 35 -0.32 -3.04 4.85
C PRO A 35 -0.60 -4.49 4.45
N VAL A 36 0.34 -5.11 3.72
CA VAL A 36 0.18 -6.49 3.26
C VAL A 36 -0.23 -7.32 4.46
N THR A 37 -1.44 -7.88 4.38
CA THR A 37 -2.02 -8.50 5.54
C THR A 37 -1.44 -9.90 5.69
N MET A 38 -1.41 -10.39 6.93
CA MET A 38 -1.05 -11.78 7.19
C MET A 38 -1.92 -12.77 6.39
N ALA A 39 -3.15 -12.39 6.03
CA ALA A 39 -4.02 -13.21 5.19
C ALA A 39 -3.51 -13.32 3.74
N ASP A 40 -2.97 -12.23 3.18
CA ASP A 40 -2.42 -12.20 1.82
C ASP A 40 -1.16 -13.06 1.73
N VAL A 41 -0.26 -12.94 2.71
CA VAL A 41 0.95 -13.78 2.74
C VAL A 41 0.58 -15.26 2.90
N ARG A 42 -0.43 -15.61 3.71
CA ARG A 42 -0.91 -17.00 3.82
C ARG A 42 -1.44 -17.54 2.50
N ARG A 43 -2.15 -16.72 1.72
CA ARG A 43 -2.63 -17.12 0.40
C ARG A 43 -1.47 -17.42 -0.54
N LEU A 44 -0.52 -16.50 -0.66
CA LEU A 44 0.68 -16.69 -1.49
C LEU A 44 1.47 -17.94 -1.06
N MET A 45 1.67 -18.14 0.25
CA MET A 45 2.29 -19.35 0.78
C MET A 45 1.53 -20.63 0.38
N ALA A 46 0.19 -20.62 0.45
CA ALA A 46 -0.63 -21.77 0.09
C ALA A 46 -0.54 -22.07 -1.42
N GLU A 47 -0.51 -21.05 -2.27
CA GLU A 47 -0.28 -21.23 -3.71
C GLU A 47 1.08 -21.85 -3.99
N LYS A 48 2.16 -21.33 -3.39
CA LYS A 48 3.50 -21.89 -3.55
C LYS A 48 3.62 -23.29 -2.95
N TRP A 49 2.87 -23.59 -1.90
CA TRP A 49 2.76 -24.93 -1.37
C TRP A 49 2.17 -25.90 -2.40
N ASN A 50 1.12 -25.50 -3.11
CA ASN A 50 0.51 -26.31 -4.15
C ASN A 50 1.45 -26.51 -5.36
N LEU A 51 2.28 -25.51 -5.66
CA LEU A 51 3.35 -25.61 -6.67
C LEU A 51 4.54 -26.47 -6.24
N GLY A 52 4.56 -26.98 -4.99
CA GLY A 52 5.64 -27.82 -4.47
C GLY A 52 6.83 -27.04 -3.90
N LYS A 53 6.78 -25.70 -3.87
CA LYS A 53 7.87 -24.82 -3.41
C LYS A 53 7.86 -24.57 -1.90
N LYS A 54 7.36 -25.53 -1.10
CA LYS A 54 7.28 -25.36 0.37
C LYS A 54 8.64 -25.15 1.00
N ASP A 55 9.65 -25.89 0.55
CA ASP A 55 10.99 -25.80 1.13
C ASP A 55 11.62 -24.43 0.88
N GLU A 56 11.43 -23.84 -0.30
CA GLU A 56 11.87 -22.49 -0.60
C GLU A 56 11.15 -21.46 0.28
N VAL A 57 9.83 -21.53 0.39
CA VAL A 57 9.04 -20.66 1.29
C VAL A 57 9.50 -20.78 2.74
N ARG A 58 9.83 -22.00 3.20
CA ARG A 58 10.30 -22.25 4.57
C ARG A 58 11.71 -21.71 4.81
N SER A 59 12.59 -21.85 3.82
CA SER A 59 13.93 -21.25 3.83
C SER A 59 13.85 -19.72 3.86
N LEU A 60 12.90 -19.17 3.13
CA LEU A 60 12.65 -17.74 3.09
C LEU A 60 12.18 -17.22 4.45
N LEU A 61 11.21 -17.88 5.09
CA LEU A 61 10.82 -17.59 6.47
C LEU A 61 12.00 -17.68 7.45
N ALA A 62 12.84 -18.71 7.30
CA ALA A 62 14.02 -18.90 8.16
C ALA A 62 15.07 -17.79 7.97
N ALA A 63 15.19 -17.22 6.76
CA ALA A 63 16.05 -16.06 6.52
C ALA A 63 15.59 -14.81 7.28
N TYR A 64 14.28 -14.69 7.53
CA TYR A 64 13.70 -13.68 8.43
C TYR A 64 13.70 -14.10 9.91
N GLY A 65 14.34 -15.22 10.26
CA GLY A 65 14.39 -15.74 11.63
C GLY A 65 13.06 -16.33 12.12
N ALA A 66 12.09 -16.53 11.22
CA ALA A 66 10.76 -17.02 11.54
C ALA A 66 10.59 -18.46 11.07
N GLN A 67 9.85 -19.26 11.84
CA GLN A 67 9.49 -20.64 11.43
C GLN A 67 8.04 -20.73 10.95
N LYS A 68 7.21 -19.78 11.38
CA LYS A 68 5.81 -19.62 10.97
C LYS A 68 5.58 -18.15 10.64
N LEU A 69 4.58 -17.90 9.79
CA LEU A 69 4.18 -16.54 9.46
C LEU A 69 3.78 -15.71 10.70
N THR A 70 3.28 -16.38 11.75
CA THR A 70 2.95 -15.71 13.03
C THR A 70 4.17 -15.13 13.76
N ASP A 71 5.37 -15.62 13.45
CA ASP A 71 6.62 -15.15 14.05
C ASP A 71 7.28 -14.05 13.20
N VAL A 72 6.73 -13.74 12.02
CA VAL A 72 7.21 -12.69 11.11
C VAL A 72 6.58 -11.36 11.51
N LEU A 73 7.40 -10.32 11.61
CA LEU A 73 6.91 -8.97 11.89
C LEU A 73 6.10 -8.44 10.70
N PRO A 74 5.03 -7.65 10.95
CA PRO A 74 4.22 -7.06 9.88
C PRO A 74 5.04 -6.22 8.89
N GLU A 75 6.13 -5.61 9.35
CA GLU A 75 7.07 -4.84 8.54
C GLU A 75 7.75 -5.67 7.44
N HIS A 76 7.84 -6.99 7.63
CA HIS A 76 8.42 -7.91 6.65
C HIS A 76 7.37 -8.58 5.76
N TYR A 77 6.07 -8.39 5.99
CA TYR A 77 5.03 -9.03 5.18
C TYR A 77 5.03 -8.55 3.73
N GLU A 78 5.32 -7.28 3.48
CA GLU A 78 5.39 -6.73 2.11
C GLU A 78 6.52 -7.41 1.32
N GLU A 79 7.73 -7.41 1.87
CA GLU A 79 8.90 -8.01 1.22
C GLU A 79 8.78 -9.55 1.13
N LEU A 80 8.23 -10.18 2.16
CA LEU A 80 8.00 -11.63 2.19
C LEU A 80 6.97 -12.04 1.13
N ALA A 81 5.88 -11.28 0.96
CA ALA A 81 4.88 -11.52 -0.07
C ALA A 81 5.48 -11.44 -1.47
N GLU A 82 6.25 -10.38 -1.78
CA GLU A 82 6.91 -10.23 -3.07
C GLU A 82 7.88 -11.38 -3.37
N LYS A 83 8.70 -11.76 -2.38
CA LYS A 83 9.65 -12.88 -2.55
C LYS A 83 8.93 -14.21 -2.73
N ILE A 84 7.85 -14.46 -1.99
CA ILE A 84 7.05 -15.68 -2.15
C ILE A 84 6.37 -15.69 -3.52
N GLU A 85 5.82 -14.56 -3.97
CA GLU A 85 5.20 -14.43 -5.29
C GLU A 85 6.20 -14.68 -6.43
N ALA A 86 7.45 -14.24 -6.27
CA ALA A 86 8.53 -14.46 -7.23
C ALA A 86 9.06 -15.91 -7.29
N LEU A 87 8.79 -16.76 -6.27
CA LEU A 87 9.24 -18.15 -6.23
C LEU A 87 8.62 -19.00 -7.33
#